data_AF-A0A0L0LBE8-F1
#
_entry.id   AF-A0A0L0LBE8-F1
#
_cell.length_a   1.000
_cell.length_b   1.000
_cell.length_c   1.000
_cell.angle_alpha   90.00
_cell.angle_beta   90.00
_cell.angle_gamma   90.00
#
_symmetry.space_group_name_H-M   'P 1'
#
loop_
_entity.id
_entity.type
_entity.pdbx_description
1 polymer ?
#
loop_
_entity_poly.entity_id
_entity_poly.type
_entity_poly.pdbx_seq_one_letter_code
_entity_poly.pdbx_strand_id
1 'polypeptide(L)'
;MYLAMTNAAIAGDDFDNDFTTSGRIAIGGSMTGNVQFGGDTDWFRITLTQGQRYLLSIGGDVQTNTGPPGGTLNRPAITLRDSLGNVVAAADYTVGANPFINYTAGSSGDFFLEARSSNAAATGTYLVAAKPYVSATEMAAMMIGDFWKSILHPFTKLNLTVFYADLTPVEQMYAQKAQEVFSDVANINFTSVANAAGADIVYSNKGTGIATGGNGKITISSDFVTGSSFNSMVFQINLHELGHALGLGHPGPYNASPQYGVSNVFANDGLQFSVLSDFGWMGADLHNSILTPQMADIVALQMLYGVNTTTRTGNSTYGFHSTVGSFFDFATYGPRVAFTIYDAGGIDTLDASLYAMSQTLDLSSGGFSSVGGYQGNIGISLTTVIENAVGGSGNDSIIGNVSDNVLWGADGNDYVSGLNGNDSINGNVGNDTVHGDAGADVVLGGKGDDVVFGDEGDDVQLHGNVGNDTVYGGAGSDMIYGGQDNDRLYGEAGNDYLSGDKGNDTLTGGDGADRFHFSANGSDDRVIGFSASQGDQVLLDAGITYSAAQSGVDTVLTFGSGEHVVLEGVALSSLQAGWIVFG
;
A
#
# COMPACT_ATOMS: atom_id res chain seq x y z
N MET A 1 -45.24 -6.15 -35.08
CA MET A 1 -45.41 -4.93 -35.89
C MET A 1 -45.41 -3.75 -34.93
N TYR A 2 -44.22 -3.28 -34.55
CA TYR A 2 -44.03 -2.11 -33.70
C TYR A 2 -43.50 -0.99 -34.59
N LEU A 3 -44.19 0.14 -34.61
CA LEU A 3 -43.87 1.31 -35.41
C LEU A 3 -42.49 1.84 -34.99
N ALA A 4 -41.58 1.97 -35.97
CA ALA A 4 -40.38 2.76 -35.83
C ALA A 4 -40.78 4.25 -35.83
N MET A 5 -40.66 4.91 -34.68
CA MET A 5 -40.59 6.36 -34.63
C MET A 5 -39.14 6.76 -34.88
N THR A 6 -38.87 7.24 -36.10
CA THR A 6 -37.66 8.00 -36.40
C THR A 6 -37.76 9.35 -35.69
N ASN A 7 -36.99 9.53 -34.61
CA ASN A 7 -36.81 10.85 -34.02
C ASN A 7 -35.90 11.69 -34.93
N ALA A 8 -36.43 12.83 -35.35
CA ALA A 8 -35.67 13.90 -35.99
C ALA A 8 -34.60 14.42 -35.02
N ALA A 9 -33.41 14.71 -35.54
CA ALA A 9 -32.35 15.39 -34.80
C ALA A 9 -32.87 16.74 -34.27
N ILE A 10 -32.81 16.94 -32.95
CA ILE A 10 -33.00 18.25 -32.33
C ILE A 10 -31.63 18.94 -32.37
N ALA A 11 -31.56 20.11 -32.98
CA ALA A 11 -30.38 20.96 -33.06
C ALA A 11 -30.31 21.92 -31.85
N GLY A 12 -30.31 21.38 -30.63
CA GLY A 12 -30.26 22.14 -29.38
C GLY A 12 -29.30 21.50 -28.39
N ASP A 13 -28.84 22.31 -27.44
CA ASP A 13 -27.98 21.92 -26.31
C ASP A 13 -28.65 20.81 -25.49
N ASP A 14 -27.96 19.67 -25.32
CA ASP A 14 -28.46 18.54 -24.54
C ASP A 14 -28.32 18.74 -23.02
N PHE A 15 -27.39 19.60 -22.57
CA PHE A 15 -27.19 19.90 -21.15
C PHE A 15 -26.65 21.31 -20.91
N ASP A 16 -27.43 22.16 -20.21
CA ASP A 16 -27.00 23.51 -19.86
C ASP A 16 -25.63 23.54 -19.16
N ASN A 17 -24.87 24.61 -19.40
CA ASN A 17 -23.56 24.87 -18.80
C ASN A 17 -23.62 25.60 -17.44
N ASP A 18 -24.75 25.49 -16.74
CA ASP A 18 -25.01 26.17 -15.49
C ASP A 18 -25.83 25.32 -14.49
N PHE A 19 -26.25 25.91 -13.39
CA PHE A 19 -26.99 25.23 -12.31
C PHE A 19 -28.39 24.74 -12.69
N THR A 20 -28.95 25.18 -13.82
CA THR A 20 -30.24 24.72 -14.37
C THR A 20 -30.14 23.42 -15.14
N THR A 21 -28.92 22.92 -15.37
CA THR A 21 -28.70 21.66 -16.09
C THR A 21 -29.62 20.54 -15.62
N SER A 22 -30.17 19.83 -16.60
CA SER A 22 -30.92 18.60 -16.38
C SER A 22 -30.01 17.38 -16.18
N GLY A 23 -28.72 17.50 -16.51
CA GLY A 23 -27.72 16.44 -16.39
C GLY A 23 -27.51 16.01 -14.95
N ARG A 24 -27.65 14.71 -14.68
CA ARG A 24 -27.49 14.12 -13.34
C ARG A 24 -26.78 12.78 -13.43
N ILE A 25 -25.64 12.65 -12.75
CA ILE A 25 -24.91 11.39 -12.68
C ILE A 25 -25.04 10.82 -11.27
N ALA A 26 -25.54 9.59 -11.18
CA ALA A 26 -25.52 8.84 -9.93
C ALA A 26 -24.10 8.30 -9.65
N ILE A 27 -23.73 8.24 -8.38
CA ILE A 27 -22.48 7.57 -7.96
C ILE A 27 -22.53 6.09 -8.34
N GLY A 28 -21.45 5.61 -8.96
CA GLY A 28 -21.35 4.28 -9.56
C GLY A 28 -21.90 4.22 -11.00
N GLY A 29 -22.44 5.31 -11.53
CA GLY A 29 -23.06 5.39 -12.84
C GLY A 29 -22.18 6.06 -13.91
N SER A 30 -22.78 6.17 -15.10
CA SER A 30 -22.25 6.92 -16.24
C SER A 30 -23.38 7.56 -17.04
N MET A 31 -23.05 8.57 -17.84
CA MET A 31 -24.00 9.29 -18.70
C MET A 31 -23.31 9.69 -20.01
N THR A 32 -24.05 9.65 -21.11
CA THR A 32 -23.58 10.13 -22.41
C THR A 32 -24.10 11.53 -22.68
N GLY A 33 -23.30 12.35 -23.33
CA GLY A 33 -23.72 13.64 -23.88
C GLY A 33 -23.06 13.91 -25.22
N ASN A 34 -23.28 15.09 -25.77
CA ASN A 34 -22.74 15.51 -27.06
C ASN A 34 -22.40 16.99 -27.04
N VAL A 35 -21.14 17.32 -27.31
CA VAL A 35 -20.75 18.71 -27.57
C VAL A 35 -21.22 19.07 -28.98
N GLN A 36 -22.32 19.82 -29.11
CA GLN A 36 -23.00 19.96 -30.41
C GLN A 36 -22.45 21.11 -31.26
N PHE A 37 -21.75 22.08 -30.66
CA PHE A 37 -21.05 23.16 -31.35
C PHE A 37 -19.73 23.54 -30.65
N GLY A 38 -18.87 24.27 -31.36
CA GLY A 38 -17.58 24.68 -30.81
C GLY A 38 -17.72 25.60 -29.59
N GLY A 39 -17.08 25.25 -28.48
CA GLY A 39 -17.15 25.98 -27.21
C GLY A 39 -18.34 25.60 -26.33
N ASP A 40 -19.16 24.64 -26.77
CA ASP A 40 -20.19 24.02 -25.96
C ASP A 40 -19.61 23.26 -24.77
N THR A 41 -20.36 23.22 -23.66
CA THR A 41 -19.89 22.72 -22.37
C THR A 41 -21.07 22.22 -21.56
N ASP A 42 -21.08 20.95 -21.21
CA ASP A 42 -22.22 20.34 -20.56
C ASP A 42 -21.96 20.18 -19.07
N TRP A 43 -22.91 20.57 -18.22
CA TRP A 43 -22.79 20.34 -16.77
C TRP A 43 -23.64 19.16 -16.33
N PHE A 44 -23.07 18.31 -15.48
CA PHE A 44 -23.78 17.22 -14.81
C PHE A 44 -23.73 17.43 -13.31
N ARG A 45 -24.89 17.50 -12.67
CA ARG A 45 -24.97 17.51 -11.22
C ARG A 45 -24.62 16.13 -10.67
N ILE A 46 -23.76 16.11 -9.65
CA ILE A 46 -23.32 14.93 -8.92
C ILE A 46 -23.34 15.22 -7.42
N THR A 47 -23.84 14.30 -6.61
CA THR A 47 -23.87 14.45 -5.15
C THR A 47 -22.73 13.65 -4.53
N LEU A 48 -21.79 14.33 -3.88
CA LEU A 48 -20.62 13.73 -3.25
C LEU A 48 -20.77 13.68 -1.72
N THR A 49 -20.11 12.73 -1.09
CA THR A 49 -20.06 12.53 0.36
C THR A 49 -18.68 12.94 0.89
N GLN A 50 -18.65 13.72 1.96
CA GLN A 50 -17.40 14.16 2.60
C GLN A 50 -16.50 12.97 2.95
N GLY A 51 -15.20 13.09 2.66
CA GLY A 51 -14.18 12.08 2.92
C GLY A 51 -14.17 10.91 1.91
N GLN A 52 -15.21 10.75 1.10
CA GLN A 52 -15.26 9.72 0.07
C GLN A 52 -14.39 10.13 -1.13
N ARG A 53 -13.60 9.17 -1.62
CA ARG A 53 -12.79 9.31 -2.83
C ARG A 53 -13.55 8.80 -4.06
N TYR A 54 -13.42 9.53 -5.16
CA TYR A 54 -14.07 9.25 -6.44
C TYR A 54 -13.09 9.33 -7.61
N LEU A 55 -13.33 8.50 -8.62
CA LEU A 55 -12.79 8.64 -9.97
C LEU A 55 -13.88 9.24 -10.87
N LEU A 56 -13.63 10.44 -11.37
CA LEU A 56 -14.50 11.13 -12.33
C LEU A 56 -13.80 11.16 -13.68
N SER A 57 -14.41 10.64 -14.73
CA SER A 57 -13.73 10.46 -16.03
C SER A 57 -14.62 10.80 -17.20
N ILE A 58 -14.02 11.19 -18.33
CA ILE A 58 -14.70 11.43 -19.59
C ILE A 58 -14.04 10.64 -20.73
N GLY A 59 -14.83 9.94 -21.53
CA GLY A 59 -14.43 9.24 -22.75
C GLY A 59 -14.83 10.02 -24.01
N GLY A 60 -13.97 10.01 -25.03
CA GLY A 60 -14.19 10.68 -26.32
C GLY A 60 -13.69 9.84 -27.50
N ASP A 61 -13.02 10.46 -28.47
CA ASP A 61 -12.49 9.83 -29.69
C ASP A 61 -11.29 8.90 -29.48
N VAL A 62 -10.74 8.83 -28.26
CA VAL A 62 -9.57 8.01 -27.95
C VAL A 62 -10.00 6.74 -27.22
N GLN A 63 -9.70 5.58 -27.82
CA GLN A 63 -9.80 4.28 -27.14
C GLN A 63 -8.60 4.15 -26.19
N THR A 64 -8.85 4.10 -24.89
CA THR A 64 -7.78 3.98 -23.87
C THR A 64 -8.22 3.02 -22.76
N ASN A 65 -7.24 2.52 -22.00
CA ASN A 65 -7.43 1.51 -20.95
C ASN A 65 -7.87 2.10 -19.58
N THR A 66 -7.99 3.43 -19.44
CA THR A 66 -8.17 4.10 -18.12
C THR A 66 -9.40 4.99 -18.02
N GLY A 67 -10.38 4.83 -18.91
CA GLY A 67 -11.65 5.55 -18.85
C GLY A 67 -12.73 4.88 -19.67
N PRO A 68 -13.99 5.35 -19.59
CA PRO A 68 -15.07 4.77 -20.37
C PRO A 68 -14.76 4.87 -21.87
N PRO A 69 -14.89 3.79 -22.64
CA PRO A 69 -14.91 3.89 -24.09
C PRO A 69 -16.19 4.62 -24.50
N GLY A 70 -16.08 5.49 -25.50
CA GLY A 70 -17.27 6.00 -26.17
C GLY A 70 -17.18 7.47 -26.48
N GLY A 71 -17.39 7.76 -27.75
CA GLY A 71 -17.53 9.11 -28.22
C GLY A 71 -16.89 9.33 -29.58
N THR A 72 -17.20 10.49 -30.14
CA THR A 72 -16.44 11.08 -31.24
C THR A 72 -15.81 12.41 -30.83
N LEU A 73 -15.97 12.80 -29.55
CA LEU A 73 -15.47 14.07 -29.04
C LEU A 73 -13.95 14.08 -29.05
N ASN A 74 -13.38 14.95 -29.87
CA ASN A 74 -11.94 15.13 -29.97
C ASN A 74 -11.39 15.87 -28.76
N ARG A 75 -10.31 15.33 -28.16
CA ARG A 75 -9.59 15.93 -27.01
C ARG A 75 -10.54 16.33 -25.86
N PRO A 76 -11.30 15.36 -25.31
CA PRO A 76 -12.24 15.62 -24.22
C PRO A 76 -11.51 16.21 -23.01
N ALA A 77 -12.22 16.95 -22.18
CA ALA A 77 -11.74 17.55 -20.94
C ALA A 77 -12.85 17.57 -19.91
N ILE A 78 -12.47 17.48 -18.64
CA ILE A 78 -13.40 17.38 -17.52
C ILE A 78 -13.01 18.34 -16.39
N THR A 79 -13.98 18.96 -15.75
CA THR A 79 -13.75 19.88 -14.64
C THR A 79 -14.81 19.68 -13.56
N LEU A 80 -14.37 19.55 -12.31
CA LEU A 80 -15.27 19.47 -11.16
C LEU A 80 -15.41 20.86 -10.54
N ARG A 81 -16.65 21.27 -10.32
CA ARG A 81 -17.02 22.54 -9.70
C ARG A 81 -17.83 22.33 -8.42
N ASP A 82 -17.64 23.20 -7.44
CA ASP A 82 -18.46 23.22 -6.24
C ASP A 82 -19.86 23.81 -6.51
N SER A 83 -20.70 23.83 -5.47
CA SER A 83 -22.07 24.39 -5.54
C SER A 83 -22.13 25.91 -5.78
N LEU A 84 -20.99 26.61 -5.75
CA LEU A 84 -20.85 28.03 -6.07
C LEU A 84 -20.29 28.25 -7.48
N GLY A 85 -19.96 27.16 -8.20
CA GLY A 85 -19.43 27.18 -9.56
C GLY A 85 -17.91 27.33 -9.63
N ASN A 86 -17.21 27.35 -8.48
CA ASN A 86 -15.76 27.43 -8.44
C ASN A 86 -15.15 26.10 -8.87
N VAL A 87 -14.07 26.16 -9.64
CA VAL A 87 -13.31 24.96 -10.01
C VAL A 87 -12.59 24.42 -8.77
N VAL A 88 -12.83 23.15 -8.45
CA VAL A 88 -12.12 22.44 -7.36
C VAL A 88 -11.13 21.41 -7.89
N ALA A 89 -11.34 20.90 -9.10
CA ALA A 89 -10.40 20.02 -9.80
C ALA A 89 -10.65 20.05 -11.31
N ALA A 90 -9.62 19.79 -12.12
CA ALA A 90 -9.76 19.72 -13.58
C ALA A 90 -8.74 18.74 -14.16
N ALA A 91 -9.08 18.13 -15.29
CA ALA A 91 -8.18 17.31 -16.09
C ALA A 91 -8.47 17.53 -17.58
N ASP A 92 -7.42 17.82 -18.35
CA ASP A 92 -7.48 17.97 -19.80
C ASP A 92 -6.93 16.73 -20.52
N TYR A 93 -7.25 16.63 -21.81
CA TYR A 93 -6.75 15.59 -22.70
C TYR A 93 -5.22 15.50 -22.72
N THR A 94 -4.72 14.28 -22.60
CA THR A 94 -3.32 13.93 -22.86
C THR A 94 -3.26 12.93 -24.00
N VAL A 95 -2.25 13.03 -24.88
CA VAL A 95 -2.16 12.16 -26.07
C VAL A 95 -2.20 10.69 -25.65
N GLY A 96 -3.22 9.97 -26.13
CA GLY A 96 -3.39 8.53 -25.86
C GLY A 96 -4.03 8.18 -24.51
N ALA A 97 -4.57 9.15 -23.76
CA ALA A 97 -5.25 8.92 -22.47
C ALA A 97 -6.54 9.76 -22.35
N ASN A 98 -7.62 9.13 -21.88
CA ASN A 98 -8.84 9.84 -21.52
C ASN A 98 -8.64 10.61 -20.19
N PRO A 99 -9.19 11.84 -20.05
CA PRO A 99 -9.06 12.61 -18.81
C PRO A 99 -9.81 11.98 -17.65
N PHE A 100 -9.22 12.04 -16.47
CA PHE A 100 -9.86 11.67 -15.22
C PHE A 100 -9.40 12.56 -14.06
N ILE A 101 -10.24 12.65 -13.03
CA ILE A 101 -9.98 13.35 -11.77
C ILE A 101 -10.11 12.31 -10.64
N ASN A 102 -9.07 12.19 -9.83
CA ASN A 102 -9.14 11.57 -8.51
C ASN A 102 -9.46 12.65 -7.49
N TYR A 103 -10.61 12.56 -6.82
CA TYR A 103 -11.06 13.60 -5.90
C TYR A 103 -11.60 13.00 -4.59
N THR A 104 -11.09 13.49 -3.47
CA THR A 104 -11.65 13.24 -2.13
C THR A 104 -12.50 14.45 -1.75
N ALA A 105 -13.80 14.24 -1.53
CA ALA A 105 -14.70 15.36 -1.30
C ALA A 105 -14.47 16.00 0.07
N GLY A 106 -14.16 17.30 0.09
CA GLY A 106 -13.99 18.06 1.33
C GLY A 106 -15.30 18.36 2.06
N SER A 107 -16.45 18.22 1.39
CA SER A 107 -17.78 18.42 1.94
C SER A 107 -18.82 17.55 1.25
N SER A 108 -19.94 17.30 1.93
CA SER A 108 -21.08 16.59 1.33
C SER A 108 -22.00 17.59 0.62
N GLY A 109 -22.50 17.24 -0.56
CA GLY A 109 -23.45 18.07 -1.29
C GLY A 109 -23.38 17.93 -2.80
N ASP A 110 -24.07 18.84 -3.49
CA ASP A 110 -24.09 18.93 -4.95
C ASP A 110 -22.81 19.58 -5.47
N PHE A 111 -22.19 18.93 -6.44
CA PHE A 111 -21.11 19.41 -7.29
C PHE A 111 -21.56 19.35 -8.76
N PHE A 112 -20.80 19.98 -9.64
CA PHE A 112 -21.08 20.03 -11.07
C PHE A 112 -19.86 19.56 -11.85
N LEU A 113 -20.05 18.50 -12.61
CA LEU A 113 -19.06 17.92 -13.49
C LEU A 113 -19.25 18.51 -14.89
N GLU A 114 -18.32 19.36 -15.28
CA GLU A 114 -18.24 19.98 -16.58
C GLU A 114 -17.57 19.03 -17.58
N ALA A 115 -18.25 18.75 -18.69
CA ALA A 115 -17.75 17.99 -19.82
C ALA A 115 -17.60 18.91 -21.03
N ARG A 116 -16.42 18.93 -21.64
CA ARG A 116 -16.13 19.77 -22.81
C ARG A 116 -15.03 19.18 -23.67
N SER A 117 -14.66 19.90 -24.72
CA SER A 117 -13.42 19.67 -25.47
C SER A 117 -12.38 20.75 -25.16
N SER A 118 -11.11 20.35 -25.07
CA SER A 118 -9.97 21.27 -25.04
C SER A 118 -9.62 21.84 -26.43
N ASN A 119 -10.17 21.25 -27.49
CA ASN A 119 -10.21 21.82 -28.83
C ASN A 119 -11.55 22.58 -29.01
N ALA A 120 -11.51 23.90 -28.95
CA ALA A 120 -12.70 24.76 -28.96
C ALA A 120 -13.58 24.63 -30.23
N ALA A 121 -13.08 24.03 -31.31
CA ALA A 121 -13.87 23.79 -32.52
C ALA A 121 -14.41 22.36 -32.62
N ALA A 122 -14.01 21.47 -31.71
CA ALA A 122 -14.44 20.08 -31.76
C ALA A 122 -15.89 19.94 -31.30
N THR A 123 -16.58 18.99 -31.93
CA THR A 123 -17.91 18.53 -31.58
C THR A 123 -17.89 17.02 -31.52
N GLY A 124 -18.86 16.42 -30.86
CA GLY A 124 -18.99 14.98 -30.83
C GLY A 124 -19.54 14.44 -29.52
N THR A 125 -19.88 13.16 -29.56
CA THR A 125 -20.40 12.45 -28.40
C THR A 125 -19.28 12.12 -27.42
N TYR A 126 -19.64 12.01 -26.15
CA TYR A 126 -18.74 11.60 -25.07
C TYR A 126 -19.51 10.80 -24.02
N LEU A 127 -18.77 10.19 -23.10
CA LEU A 127 -19.35 9.50 -21.94
C LEU A 127 -18.63 9.94 -20.67
N VAL A 128 -19.38 10.45 -19.69
CA VAL A 128 -18.89 10.81 -18.36
C VAL A 128 -19.26 9.74 -17.34
N ALA A 129 -18.33 9.39 -16.46
CA ALA A 129 -18.52 8.38 -15.43
C ALA A 129 -18.05 8.89 -14.07
N ALA A 130 -18.76 8.47 -13.02
CA ALA A 130 -18.43 8.79 -11.64
C ALA A 130 -18.46 7.54 -10.78
N LYS A 131 -17.28 7.06 -10.37
CA LYS A 131 -17.12 5.78 -9.67
C LYS A 131 -16.46 6.03 -8.29
N PRO A 132 -17.05 5.56 -7.18
CA PRO A 132 -16.45 5.69 -5.86
C PRO A 132 -15.33 4.65 -5.69
N TYR A 133 -14.30 4.98 -4.92
CA TYR A 133 -13.39 3.99 -4.35
C TYR A 133 -14.04 3.37 -3.12
N VAL A 134 -14.08 2.04 -3.00
CA VAL A 134 -14.70 1.38 -1.86
C VAL A 134 -13.71 0.47 -1.14
N SER A 135 -13.98 0.17 0.12
CA SER A 135 -13.21 -0.82 0.87
C SER A 135 -13.39 -2.23 0.29
N ALA A 136 -12.44 -3.13 0.60
CA ALA A 136 -12.57 -4.55 0.25
C ALA A 136 -13.84 -5.18 0.86
N THR A 137 -14.27 -4.71 2.04
CA THR A 137 -15.51 -5.16 2.70
C THR A 137 -16.76 -4.75 1.93
N GLU A 138 -16.84 -3.51 1.46
CA GLU A 138 -17.96 -3.04 0.65
C GLU A 138 -18.02 -3.75 -0.71
N MET A 139 -16.85 -3.97 -1.34
CA MET A 139 -16.75 -4.74 -2.57
C MET A 139 -17.20 -6.19 -2.36
N ALA A 140 -16.72 -6.85 -1.30
CA ALA A 140 -17.13 -8.20 -0.94
C ALA A 140 -18.65 -8.30 -0.71
N ALA A 141 -19.24 -7.33 -0.03
CA ALA A 141 -20.69 -7.26 0.19
C ALA A 141 -21.47 -7.16 -1.13
N MET A 142 -20.94 -6.46 -2.14
CA MET A 142 -21.52 -6.45 -3.49
C MET A 142 -21.42 -7.82 -4.15
N MET A 143 -20.25 -8.48 -4.08
CA MET A 143 -19.99 -9.79 -4.70
C MET A 143 -20.87 -10.92 -4.16
N ILE A 144 -21.31 -10.82 -2.90
CA ILE A 144 -22.23 -11.80 -2.28
C ILE A 144 -23.65 -11.24 -2.08
N GLY A 145 -23.92 -10.07 -2.65
CA GLY A 145 -25.16 -9.33 -2.47
C GLY A 145 -26.37 -9.96 -3.15
N ASP A 146 -27.54 -9.34 -2.97
CA ASP A 146 -28.82 -9.91 -3.40
C ASP A 146 -28.94 -10.10 -4.92
N PHE A 147 -28.27 -9.25 -5.71
CA PHE A 147 -28.17 -9.44 -7.17
C PHE A 147 -27.61 -10.84 -7.48
N TRP A 148 -26.46 -11.18 -6.88
CA TRP A 148 -25.78 -12.46 -7.09
C TRP A 148 -26.45 -13.62 -6.39
N LYS A 149 -27.04 -13.46 -5.19
CA LYS A 149 -27.77 -14.57 -4.51
C LYS A 149 -28.91 -15.17 -5.33
N SER A 150 -29.46 -14.41 -6.27
CA SER A 150 -30.51 -14.90 -7.18
C SER A 150 -29.98 -15.77 -8.33
N ILE A 151 -28.67 -15.73 -8.58
CA ILE A 151 -27.97 -16.38 -9.70
C ILE A 151 -27.03 -17.48 -9.17
N LEU A 152 -26.29 -17.16 -8.13
CA LEU A 152 -25.29 -17.98 -7.47
C LEU A 152 -25.83 -18.51 -6.15
N HIS A 153 -25.48 -19.75 -5.84
CA HIS A 153 -25.93 -20.43 -4.63
C HIS A 153 -24.71 -20.95 -3.87
N PRO A 154 -24.24 -20.24 -2.84
CA PRO A 154 -23.11 -20.70 -2.05
C PRO A 154 -23.43 -22.02 -1.37
N PHE A 155 -22.41 -22.84 -1.14
CA PHE A 155 -22.58 -24.10 -0.44
C PHE A 155 -22.91 -23.87 1.03
N THR A 156 -23.81 -24.67 1.60
CA THR A 156 -24.11 -24.62 3.04
C THR A 156 -23.24 -25.56 3.86
N LYS A 157 -22.47 -26.43 3.19
CA LYS A 157 -21.53 -27.36 3.81
C LYS A 157 -20.09 -26.91 3.54
N LEU A 158 -19.21 -27.21 4.47
CA LEU A 158 -17.80 -26.82 4.43
C LEU A 158 -16.88 -27.89 3.83
N ASN A 159 -17.35 -29.14 3.76
CA ASN A 159 -16.61 -30.25 3.15
C ASN A 159 -17.16 -30.51 1.74
N LEU A 160 -16.40 -30.12 0.73
CA LEU A 160 -16.75 -30.20 -0.68
C LEU A 160 -15.98 -31.34 -1.35
N THR A 161 -16.67 -32.09 -2.18
CA THR A 161 -16.10 -33.20 -2.95
C THR A 161 -15.82 -32.79 -4.37
N VAL A 162 -14.63 -33.13 -4.89
CA VAL A 162 -14.15 -32.68 -6.21
C VAL A 162 -13.83 -33.88 -7.09
N PHE A 163 -14.35 -33.89 -8.31
CA PHE A 163 -14.02 -34.87 -9.32
C PHE A 163 -13.26 -34.22 -10.48
N TYR A 164 -12.15 -34.83 -10.90
CA TYR A 164 -11.35 -34.38 -12.04
C TYR A 164 -11.65 -35.28 -13.25
N ALA A 165 -12.53 -34.82 -14.12
CA ALA A 165 -12.88 -35.48 -15.36
C ALA A 165 -11.85 -35.13 -16.44
N ASP A 166 -11.19 -36.14 -17.00
CA ASP A 166 -10.34 -36.00 -18.20
C ASP A 166 -9.11 -35.07 -18.09
N LEU A 167 -8.87 -34.37 -16.97
CA LEU A 167 -7.67 -33.52 -16.74
C LEU A 167 -6.38 -34.34 -16.71
N THR A 168 -5.30 -33.78 -17.28
CA THR A 168 -3.94 -34.30 -17.12
C THR A 168 -3.45 -34.13 -15.67
N PRO A 169 -2.41 -34.87 -15.22
CA PRO A 169 -1.87 -34.70 -13.87
C PRO A 169 -1.44 -33.26 -13.53
N VAL A 170 -0.92 -32.53 -14.52
CA VAL A 170 -0.49 -31.13 -14.34
C VAL A 170 -1.69 -30.21 -14.16
N GLU A 171 -2.75 -30.39 -14.94
CA GLU A 171 -3.99 -29.61 -14.81
C GLU A 171 -4.69 -29.89 -13.46
N GLN A 172 -4.67 -31.15 -13.02
CA GLN A 172 -5.20 -31.51 -11.69
C GLN A 172 -4.41 -30.83 -10.57
N MET A 173 -3.08 -30.76 -10.69
CA MET A 173 -2.23 -30.07 -9.72
C MET A 173 -2.60 -28.58 -9.62
N TYR A 174 -2.89 -27.91 -10.74
CA TYR A 174 -3.33 -26.51 -10.73
C TYR A 174 -4.70 -26.32 -10.08
N ALA A 175 -5.67 -27.16 -10.43
CA ALA A 175 -6.99 -27.13 -9.79
C ALA A 175 -6.90 -27.41 -8.28
N GLN A 176 -6.04 -28.34 -7.86
CA GLN A 176 -5.77 -28.64 -6.44
C GLN A 176 -5.12 -27.46 -5.72
N LYS A 177 -4.16 -26.78 -6.37
CA LYS A 177 -3.52 -25.61 -5.76
C LYS A 177 -4.49 -24.43 -5.62
N ALA A 178 -5.37 -24.22 -6.60
CA ALA A 178 -6.46 -23.24 -6.47
C ALA A 178 -7.37 -23.56 -5.28
N GLN A 179 -7.75 -24.83 -5.10
CA GLN A 179 -8.52 -25.28 -3.93
C GLN A 179 -7.76 -25.06 -2.61
N GLU A 180 -6.46 -25.32 -2.58
CA GLU A 180 -5.60 -25.09 -1.42
C GLU A 180 -5.61 -23.61 -1.01
N VAL A 181 -5.32 -22.67 -1.94
CA VAL A 181 -5.27 -21.23 -1.59
C VAL A 181 -6.64 -20.64 -1.23
N PHE A 182 -7.75 -21.25 -1.66
CA PHE A 182 -9.09 -20.90 -1.17
C PHE A 182 -9.38 -21.48 0.23
N SER A 183 -8.89 -22.68 0.51
CA SER A 183 -9.02 -23.31 1.83
C SER A 183 -8.12 -22.63 2.87
N ASP A 184 -7.01 -22.06 2.43
CA ASP A 184 -6.10 -21.29 3.29
C ASP A 184 -6.84 -20.14 3.97
N VAL A 185 -7.73 -19.45 3.25
CA VAL A 185 -8.32 -18.17 3.69
C VAL A 185 -9.70 -18.30 4.34
N ALA A 186 -10.39 -19.41 4.13
CA ALA A 186 -11.75 -19.65 4.62
C ALA A 186 -11.97 -21.10 5.04
N ASN A 187 -12.96 -21.38 5.90
CA ASN A 187 -13.21 -22.73 6.44
C ASN A 187 -13.86 -23.67 5.42
N ILE A 188 -13.17 -23.96 4.32
CA ILE A 188 -13.62 -24.86 3.25
C ILE A 188 -12.58 -25.97 3.13
N ASN A 189 -13.04 -27.20 2.93
CA ASN A 189 -12.18 -28.36 2.75
C ASN A 189 -12.59 -29.09 1.47
N PHE A 190 -11.61 -29.35 0.60
CA PHE A 190 -11.82 -30.08 -0.63
C PHE A 190 -11.29 -31.51 -0.52
N THR A 191 -12.09 -32.49 -0.94
CA THR A 191 -11.69 -33.91 -0.98
C THR A 191 -11.94 -34.49 -2.36
N SER A 192 -10.93 -35.10 -2.95
CA SER A 192 -11.08 -35.73 -4.26
C SER A 192 -11.92 -37.00 -4.18
N VAL A 193 -12.78 -37.21 -5.18
CA VAL A 193 -13.61 -38.42 -5.32
C VAL A 193 -13.36 -39.09 -6.66
N ALA A 194 -13.62 -40.41 -6.74
CA ALA A 194 -13.30 -41.21 -7.92
C ALA A 194 -14.36 -41.13 -9.04
N ASN A 195 -15.53 -40.55 -8.79
CA ASN A 195 -16.60 -40.44 -9.80
C ASN A 195 -17.43 -39.16 -9.66
N ALA A 196 -18.01 -38.73 -10.77
CA ALA A 196 -18.77 -37.49 -10.88
C ALA A 196 -20.17 -37.52 -10.23
N ALA A 197 -20.68 -38.69 -9.83
CA ALA A 197 -22.07 -38.85 -9.38
C ALA A 197 -22.28 -38.35 -7.94
N GLY A 198 -21.22 -38.26 -7.15
CA GLY A 198 -21.24 -37.75 -5.78
C GLY A 198 -20.34 -36.55 -5.54
N ALA A 199 -19.87 -35.89 -6.61
CA ALA A 199 -19.00 -34.72 -6.53
C ALA A 199 -19.82 -33.42 -6.52
N ASP A 200 -19.45 -32.49 -5.64
CA ASP A 200 -20.00 -31.13 -5.59
C ASP A 200 -19.44 -30.26 -6.72
N ILE A 201 -18.14 -30.44 -7.00
CA ILE A 201 -17.43 -29.73 -8.07
C ILE A 201 -16.84 -30.75 -9.04
N VAL A 202 -16.98 -30.49 -10.33
CA VAL A 202 -16.38 -31.27 -11.41
C VAL A 202 -15.50 -30.37 -12.26
N TYR A 203 -14.20 -30.65 -12.28
CA TYR A 203 -13.31 -30.12 -13.30
C TYR A 203 -13.40 -31.02 -14.53
N SER A 204 -13.51 -30.46 -15.73
CA SER A 204 -13.56 -31.21 -16.99
C SER A 204 -12.78 -30.51 -18.07
N ASN A 205 -11.91 -31.22 -18.80
CA ASN A 205 -11.29 -30.68 -20.02
C ASN A 205 -12.08 -31.03 -21.31
N LYS A 206 -13.36 -31.38 -21.16
CA LYS A 206 -14.29 -31.61 -22.27
C LYS A 206 -15.59 -30.88 -21.94
N GLY A 207 -15.87 -29.78 -22.63
CA GLY A 207 -17.11 -28.99 -22.45
C GLY A 207 -17.08 -27.62 -23.11
N THR A 208 -18.21 -26.94 -23.16
CA THR A 208 -18.34 -25.52 -23.56
C THR A 208 -19.00 -24.74 -22.43
N GLY A 209 -18.24 -23.85 -21.79
CA GLY A 209 -18.75 -22.85 -20.86
C GLY A 209 -19.00 -23.29 -19.41
N ILE A 210 -19.17 -22.26 -18.58
CA ILE A 210 -19.47 -22.31 -17.15
C ILE A 210 -20.97 -22.61 -16.99
N ALA A 211 -21.32 -23.58 -16.16
CA ALA A 211 -22.70 -23.77 -15.69
C ALA A 211 -22.75 -23.51 -14.18
N THR A 212 -22.82 -22.23 -13.80
CA THR A 212 -23.28 -21.81 -12.48
C THR A 212 -24.80 -21.89 -12.47
N GLY A 213 -25.35 -22.93 -11.85
CA GLY A 213 -26.80 -23.11 -11.83
C GLY A 213 -27.31 -24.23 -10.93
N GLY A 214 -27.82 -23.83 -9.76
CA GLY A 214 -29.06 -24.37 -9.17
C GLY A 214 -29.06 -25.74 -8.48
N ASN A 215 -28.23 -26.71 -8.90
CA ASN A 215 -28.46 -28.11 -8.52
C ASN A 215 -27.28 -28.78 -7.78
N GLY A 216 -26.36 -28.01 -7.20
CA GLY A 216 -25.29 -28.54 -6.33
C GLY A 216 -24.14 -29.26 -7.05
N LYS A 217 -24.06 -29.16 -8.39
CA LYS A 217 -22.95 -29.69 -9.19
C LYS A 217 -22.47 -28.64 -10.18
N ILE A 218 -21.19 -28.27 -10.09
CA ILE A 218 -20.59 -27.19 -10.89
C ILE A 218 -19.53 -27.79 -11.81
N THR A 219 -19.53 -27.40 -13.08
CA THR A 219 -18.52 -27.87 -14.07
C THR A 219 -17.61 -26.73 -14.51
N ILE A 220 -16.30 -26.92 -14.37
CA ILE A 220 -15.25 -26.00 -14.85
C ILE A 220 -14.59 -26.62 -16.10
N SER A 221 -14.62 -25.92 -17.24
CA SER A 221 -14.36 -26.47 -18.60
C SER A 221 -12.89 -26.31 -19.12
N SER A 222 -12.52 -27.05 -20.19
CA SER A 222 -11.18 -27.12 -20.83
C SER A 222 -10.57 -25.80 -21.28
N ASP A 223 -11.40 -24.89 -21.77
CA ASP A 223 -10.95 -23.60 -22.29
C ASP A 223 -10.28 -22.75 -21.19
N PHE A 224 -10.46 -23.17 -19.93
CA PHE A 224 -10.11 -22.45 -18.71
C PHE A 224 -9.13 -23.22 -17.80
N VAL A 225 -8.86 -24.50 -18.08
CA VAL A 225 -8.03 -25.37 -17.22
C VAL A 225 -6.81 -25.97 -17.92
N THR A 226 -6.65 -25.75 -19.23
CA THR A 226 -5.54 -26.31 -20.03
C THR A 226 -4.39 -25.30 -20.14
N GLY A 227 -3.24 -25.59 -19.51
CA GLY A 227 -2.11 -24.62 -19.42
C GLY A 227 -0.81 -25.23 -18.91
N SER A 228 0.28 -24.44 -18.93
CA SER A 228 1.64 -24.93 -18.65
C SER A 228 2.35 -24.31 -17.44
N SER A 229 1.79 -23.32 -16.74
CA SER A 229 2.43 -22.70 -15.56
C SER A 229 1.45 -22.00 -14.60
N PHE A 230 1.86 -21.83 -13.34
CA PHE A 230 1.10 -21.10 -12.29
C PHE A 230 1.00 -19.59 -12.53
N ASN A 231 2.02 -18.99 -13.16
CA ASN A 231 2.02 -17.57 -13.55
C ASN A 231 1.37 -17.37 -14.93
N SER A 232 0.25 -18.03 -15.17
CA SER A 232 -0.48 -17.94 -16.43
C SER A 232 -1.93 -17.56 -16.22
N MET A 233 -2.53 -16.97 -17.26
CA MET A 233 -3.96 -16.69 -17.33
C MET A 233 -4.81 -17.93 -17.00
N VAL A 234 -4.33 -19.13 -17.32
CA VAL A 234 -5.06 -20.39 -17.03
C VAL A 234 -5.22 -20.60 -15.53
N PHE A 235 -4.16 -20.37 -14.73
CA PHE A 235 -4.27 -20.53 -13.28
C PHE A 235 -5.17 -19.45 -12.67
N GLN A 236 -5.05 -18.20 -13.14
CA GLN A 236 -5.95 -17.12 -12.73
C GLN A 236 -7.41 -17.45 -13.02
N ILE A 237 -7.71 -17.99 -14.20
CA ILE A 237 -9.08 -18.41 -14.53
C ILE A 237 -9.52 -19.56 -13.60
N ASN A 238 -8.66 -20.49 -13.23
CA ASN A 238 -9.02 -21.53 -12.24
C ASN A 238 -9.45 -20.92 -10.89
N LEU A 239 -8.75 -19.87 -10.43
CA LEU A 239 -9.14 -19.12 -9.23
C LEU A 239 -10.50 -18.43 -9.43
N HIS A 240 -10.67 -17.75 -10.56
CA HIS A 240 -11.91 -17.05 -10.91
C HIS A 240 -13.12 -17.99 -10.91
N GLU A 241 -13.04 -19.10 -11.64
CA GLU A 241 -14.14 -20.06 -11.76
C GLU A 241 -14.44 -20.79 -10.46
N LEU A 242 -13.42 -21.07 -9.65
CA LEU A 242 -13.63 -21.62 -8.31
C LEU A 242 -14.34 -20.60 -7.40
N GLY A 243 -14.03 -19.31 -7.51
CA GLY A 243 -14.76 -18.24 -6.83
C GLY A 243 -16.25 -18.25 -7.16
N HIS A 244 -16.59 -18.29 -8.46
CA HIS A 244 -17.98 -18.46 -8.90
C HIS A 244 -18.63 -19.73 -8.37
N ALA A 245 -17.90 -20.85 -8.39
CA ALA A 245 -18.38 -22.12 -7.86
C ALA A 245 -18.74 -22.02 -6.37
N LEU A 246 -17.99 -21.22 -5.61
CA LEU A 246 -18.20 -20.95 -4.20
C LEU A 246 -19.19 -19.80 -3.94
N GLY A 247 -19.84 -19.27 -4.98
CA GLY A 247 -20.92 -18.30 -4.84
C GLY A 247 -20.50 -16.83 -4.85
N LEU A 248 -19.26 -16.52 -5.27
CA LEU A 248 -18.80 -15.15 -5.45
C LEU A 248 -19.24 -14.64 -6.83
N GLY A 249 -19.88 -13.49 -6.88
CA GLY A 249 -20.11 -12.76 -8.13
C GLY A 249 -18.94 -11.84 -8.50
N HIS A 250 -19.02 -11.23 -9.68
CA HIS A 250 -18.10 -10.14 -10.01
C HIS A 250 -18.34 -8.93 -9.07
N PRO A 251 -17.34 -8.05 -8.88
CA PRO A 251 -17.48 -6.83 -8.09
C PRO A 251 -18.57 -5.85 -8.57
N GLY A 252 -19.11 -6.02 -9.79
CA GLY A 252 -20.26 -5.28 -10.31
C GLY A 252 -21.22 -6.19 -11.09
N PRO A 253 -22.43 -5.71 -11.44
CA PRO A 253 -23.47 -6.53 -12.07
C PRO A 253 -23.24 -6.63 -13.58
N TYR A 254 -22.12 -7.21 -13.99
CA TYR A 254 -21.71 -7.37 -15.38
C TYR A 254 -21.33 -8.82 -15.70
N ASN A 255 -21.29 -9.12 -16.99
CA ASN A 255 -20.85 -10.40 -17.55
C ASN A 255 -20.31 -10.14 -18.97
N ALA A 256 -19.42 -11.00 -19.46
CA ALA A 256 -18.92 -11.12 -20.82
C ALA A 256 -18.64 -9.79 -21.56
N SER A 257 -17.36 -9.45 -21.71
CA SER A 257 -16.88 -8.24 -22.40
C SER A 257 -17.36 -6.92 -21.78
N PRO A 258 -17.25 -6.73 -20.44
CA PRO A 258 -17.59 -5.46 -19.82
C PRO A 258 -16.61 -4.36 -20.23
N GLN A 259 -17.03 -3.12 -20.08
CA GLN A 259 -16.23 -1.95 -20.39
C GLN A 259 -15.96 -1.15 -19.11
N TYR A 260 -14.68 -0.98 -18.76
CA TYR A 260 -14.30 -0.17 -17.60
C TYR A 260 -14.75 1.28 -17.82
N GLY A 261 -15.21 1.94 -16.75
CA GLY A 261 -15.90 3.24 -16.77
C GLY A 261 -17.41 3.14 -17.04
N VAL A 262 -17.88 2.06 -17.66
CA VAL A 262 -19.30 1.83 -17.95
C VAL A 262 -19.88 0.77 -17.02
N SER A 263 -19.34 -0.43 -17.10
CA SER A 263 -19.85 -1.64 -16.44
C SER A 263 -19.44 -1.75 -14.98
N ASN A 264 -18.26 -1.25 -14.60
CA ASN A 264 -17.80 -1.26 -13.21
C ASN A 264 -18.68 -0.35 -12.34
N VAL A 265 -18.94 -0.76 -11.10
CA VAL A 265 -19.64 0.08 -10.12
C VAL A 265 -18.65 0.91 -9.33
N PHE A 266 -17.49 0.33 -9.01
CA PHE A 266 -16.46 0.93 -8.19
C PHE A 266 -15.26 1.33 -9.03
N ALA A 267 -14.56 2.38 -8.61
CA ALA A 267 -13.32 2.79 -9.25
C ALA A 267 -12.26 1.72 -9.08
N ASN A 268 -12.18 1.06 -7.91
CA ASN A 268 -11.20 0.01 -7.65
C ASN A 268 -11.64 -1.42 -8.04
N ASP A 269 -12.63 -1.54 -8.91
CA ASP A 269 -13.01 -2.80 -9.56
C ASP A 269 -11.93 -3.20 -10.58
N GLY A 270 -11.01 -4.06 -10.13
CA GLY A 270 -9.83 -4.45 -10.88
C GLY A 270 -9.20 -5.70 -10.29
N LEU A 271 -8.36 -6.37 -11.08
CA LEU A 271 -7.66 -7.59 -10.70
C LEU A 271 -6.77 -7.46 -9.45
N GLN A 272 -6.44 -6.24 -9.02
CA GLN A 272 -5.73 -5.98 -7.76
C GLN A 272 -6.58 -6.30 -6.52
N PHE A 273 -7.89 -6.08 -6.59
CA PHE A 273 -8.79 -6.28 -5.44
C PHE A 273 -9.56 -7.58 -5.51
N SER A 274 -9.81 -8.10 -6.72
CA SER A 274 -10.58 -9.33 -6.92
C SER A 274 -10.15 -10.07 -8.16
N VAL A 275 -9.87 -11.37 -8.05
CA VAL A 275 -9.68 -12.26 -9.21
C VAL A 275 -10.97 -12.49 -10.01
N LEU A 276 -12.12 -12.09 -9.45
CA LEU A 276 -13.43 -12.07 -10.12
C LEU A 276 -13.65 -10.80 -10.96
N SER A 277 -12.70 -9.85 -10.98
CA SER A 277 -12.79 -8.68 -11.86
C SER A 277 -12.50 -9.06 -13.31
N ASP A 278 -13.31 -8.57 -14.24
CA ASP A 278 -13.03 -8.61 -15.69
C ASP A 278 -12.10 -7.46 -16.14
N PHE A 279 -11.83 -6.50 -15.26
CA PHE A 279 -10.96 -5.35 -15.52
C PHE A 279 -9.54 -5.59 -15.03
N GLY A 280 -8.57 -5.09 -15.79
CA GLY A 280 -7.16 -5.31 -15.53
C GLY A 280 -6.63 -4.77 -14.21
N TRP A 281 -5.35 -5.04 -13.99
CA TRP A 281 -4.63 -4.52 -12.84
C TRP A 281 -4.67 -2.99 -12.84
N MET A 282 -4.91 -2.38 -11.68
CA MET A 282 -4.86 -0.92 -11.58
C MET A 282 -3.40 -0.48 -11.66
N GLY A 283 -2.95 -0.07 -12.85
CA GLY A 283 -1.55 0.33 -13.09
C GLY A 283 -0.83 -0.54 -14.12
N ALA A 284 0.45 -0.84 -13.88
CA ALA A 284 1.27 -1.65 -14.78
C ALA A 284 0.69 -3.07 -14.94
N ASP A 285 0.71 -3.57 -16.18
CA ASP A 285 0.01 -4.79 -16.58
C ASP A 285 0.60 -6.08 -15.95
N LEU A 286 -0.20 -6.68 -15.05
CA LEU A 286 0.04 -7.97 -14.38
C LEU A 286 -0.95 -9.07 -14.81
N HIS A 287 -1.63 -8.92 -15.94
CA HIS A 287 -2.83 -9.68 -16.36
C HIS A 287 -2.80 -11.22 -16.23
N ASN A 288 -1.65 -11.86 -16.00
CA ASN A 288 -1.51 -13.32 -16.01
C ASN A 288 -0.82 -13.92 -14.76
N SER A 289 -0.51 -13.15 -13.72
CA SER A 289 0.39 -13.61 -12.66
C SER A 289 -0.20 -13.61 -11.25
N ILE A 290 -1.52 -13.75 -11.15
CA ILE A 290 -2.24 -13.75 -9.88
C ILE A 290 -2.25 -15.17 -9.30
N LEU A 291 -1.70 -15.33 -8.10
CA LEU A 291 -1.46 -16.63 -7.48
C LEU A 291 -2.48 -17.01 -6.38
N THR A 292 -3.25 -16.05 -5.88
CA THR A 292 -4.18 -16.26 -4.76
C THR A 292 -5.50 -15.53 -5.00
N PRO A 293 -6.58 -15.86 -4.25
CA PRO A 293 -7.66 -14.91 -4.01
C PRO A 293 -7.09 -13.56 -3.58
N GLN A 294 -7.68 -12.48 -4.08
CA GLN A 294 -7.31 -11.12 -3.74
C GLN A 294 -8.16 -10.60 -2.56
N MET A 295 -7.84 -9.43 -2.06
CA MET A 295 -8.42 -8.84 -0.84
C MET A 295 -9.95 -8.99 -0.73
N ALA A 296 -10.71 -8.57 -1.74
CA ALA A 296 -12.17 -8.63 -1.70
C ALA A 296 -12.70 -10.08 -1.81
N ASP A 297 -11.98 -10.95 -2.52
CA ASP A 297 -12.31 -12.37 -2.62
C ASP A 297 -12.18 -13.05 -1.25
N ILE A 298 -11.08 -12.79 -0.55
CA ILE A 298 -10.82 -13.31 0.80
C ILE A 298 -11.94 -12.89 1.74
N VAL A 299 -12.26 -11.60 1.77
CA VAL A 299 -13.32 -11.07 2.64
C VAL A 299 -14.68 -11.69 2.29
N ALA A 300 -15.03 -11.81 1.00
CA ALA A 300 -16.28 -12.44 0.56
C ALA A 300 -16.35 -13.92 0.95
N LEU A 301 -15.27 -14.67 0.78
CA LEU A 301 -15.17 -16.07 1.20
C LEU A 301 -15.34 -16.22 2.72
N GLN A 302 -14.71 -15.36 3.50
CA GLN A 302 -14.82 -15.37 4.96
C GLN A 302 -16.22 -14.98 5.44
N MET A 303 -16.91 -14.07 4.76
CA MET A 303 -18.32 -13.76 5.02
C MET A 303 -19.25 -14.96 4.77
N LEU A 304 -18.97 -15.77 3.75
CA LEU A 304 -19.79 -16.94 3.39
C LEU A 304 -19.47 -18.18 4.23
N TYR A 305 -18.19 -18.44 4.50
CA TYR A 305 -17.70 -19.72 5.02
C TYR A 305 -16.96 -19.60 6.35
N GLY A 306 -16.71 -18.38 6.83
CA GLY A 306 -15.94 -18.12 8.05
C GLY A 306 -14.42 -18.15 7.81
N VAL A 307 -13.70 -17.48 8.71
CA VAL A 307 -12.24 -17.31 8.70
C VAL A 307 -11.52 -18.62 9.08
N ASN A 308 -10.49 -19.02 8.34
CA ASN A 308 -9.65 -20.17 8.69
C ASN A 308 -8.51 -19.77 9.62
N THR A 309 -8.66 -20.02 10.91
CA THR A 309 -7.68 -19.61 11.93
C THR A 309 -6.53 -20.60 12.14
N THR A 310 -6.34 -21.57 11.24
CA THR A 310 -5.32 -22.63 11.39
C THR A 310 -4.22 -22.58 10.34
N THR A 311 -4.38 -21.72 9.34
CA THR A 311 -3.41 -21.54 8.27
C THR A 311 -2.21 -20.77 8.78
N ARG A 312 -1.03 -21.37 8.72
CA ARG A 312 0.27 -20.70 8.94
C ARG A 312 0.44 -20.03 10.31
N THR A 313 -0.13 -20.57 11.38
CA THR A 313 -0.09 -19.99 12.74
C THR A 313 1.29 -19.86 13.43
N GLY A 314 2.39 -19.96 12.70
CA GLY A 314 3.75 -19.75 13.20
C GLY A 314 4.55 -18.97 12.17
N ASN A 315 5.75 -18.55 12.55
CA ASN A 315 6.55 -17.60 11.78
C ASN A 315 6.75 -18.01 10.32
N SER A 316 6.29 -17.15 9.42
CA SER A 316 6.24 -17.34 7.99
C SER A 316 7.02 -16.25 7.27
N THR A 317 7.82 -16.63 6.27
CA THR A 317 8.45 -15.68 5.35
C THR A 317 7.75 -15.79 4.00
N TYR A 318 7.38 -14.64 3.43
CA TYR A 318 6.77 -14.47 2.12
C TYR A 318 7.73 -13.69 1.22
N GLY A 319 7.78 -14.01 -0.07
CA GLY A 319 8.78 -13.45 -0.97
C GLY A 319 10.06 -14.29 -1.02
N PHE A 320 11.22 -13.68 -1.13
CA PHE A 320 12.48 -14.44 -1.14
C PHE A 320 12.62 -15.27 0.15
N HIS A 321 13.28 -16.41 0.04
CA HIS A 321 13.48 -17.34 1.16
C HIS A 321 12.17 -17.84 1.83
N SER A 322 11.07 -17.84 1.07
CA SER A 322 9.75 -18.24 1.57
C SER A 322 9.76 -19.56 2.34
N THR A 323 9.28 -19.53 3.58
CA THR A 323 9.11 -20.72 4.44
C THR A 323 7.76 -21.40 4.23
N VAL A 324 6.82 -20.73 3.57
CA VAL A 324 5.49 -21.24 3.22
C VAL A 324 5.48 -21.95 1.85
N GLY A 325 6.67 -22.27 1.35
CA GLY A 325 6.91 -23.01 0.12
C GLY A 325 7.22 -22.12 -1.08
N SER A 326 7.74 -22.76 -2.14
CA SER A 326 8.17 -22.07 -3.38
C SER A 326 7.05 -21.34 -4.12
N PHE A 327 5.79 -21.60 -3.75
CA PHE A 327 4.62 -20.96 -4.36
C PHE A 327 4.55 -19.45 -4.08
N PHE A 328 5.07 -19.01 -2.94
CA PHE A 328 5.15 -17.59 -2.56
C PHE A 328 6.57 -17.02 -2.73
N ASP A 329 7.46 -17.79 -3.35
CA ASP A 329 8.86 -17.39 -3.52
C ASP A 329 9.07 -16.62 -4.83
N PHE A 330 9.57 -15.39 -4.70
CA PHE A 330 9.92 -14.53 -5.83
C PHE A 330 10.98 -15.15 -6.75
N ALA A 331 11.86 -16.01 -6.23
CA ALA A 331 12.84 -16.73 -7.04
C ALA A 331 12.20 -17.77 -8.00
N THR A 332 10.98 -18.23 -7.69
CA THR A 332 10.30 -19.28 -8.48
C THR A 332 9.62 -18.70 -9.72
N TYR A 333 8.98 -17.54 -9.60
CA TYR A 333 8.13 -16.97 -10.65
C TYR A 333 8.65 -15.64 -11.22
N GLY A 334 9.69 -15.06 -10.62
CA GLY A 334 10.18 -13.72 -10.96
C GLY A 334 9.26 -12.60 -10.43
N PRO A 335 9.56 -11.33 -10.75
CA PRO A 335 8.85 -10.18 -10.17
C PRO A 335 7.43 -9.97 -10.68
N ARG A 336 7.06 -10.61 -11.80
CA ARG A 336 5.69 -10.58 -12.33
C ARG A 336 4.83 -11.57 -11.58
N VAL A 337 4.52 -11.32 -10.31
CA VAL A 337 3.52 -12.06 -9.53
C VAL A 337 2.72 -11.13 -8.64
N ALA A 338 1.46 -11.51 -8.42
CA ALA A 338 0.58 -10.87 -7.47
C ALA A 338 -0.06 -11.92 -6.56
N PHE A 339 -0.09 -11.62 -5.27
CA PHE A 339 -0.80 -12.42 -4.27
C PHE A 339 -1.22 -11.53 -3.10
N THR A 340 -2.25 -11.96 -2.40
CA THR A 340 -2.65 -11.38 -1.12
C THR A 340 -2.29 -12.36 -0.01
N ILE A 341 -1.51 -11.90 0.96
CA ILE A 341 -1.05 -12.69 2.09
C ILE A 341 -2.21 -12.88 3.07
N TYR A 342 -2.51 -14.14 3.33
CA TYR A 342 -3.35 -14.55 4.45
C TYR A 342 -2.52 -15.39 5.40
N ASP A 343 -2.41 -14.90 6.63
CA ASP A 343 -1.76 -15.58 7.74
C ASP A 343 -2.65 -15.48 8.98
N ALA A 344 -2.72 -16.55 9.77
CA ALA A 344 -3.53 -16.61 10.98
C ALA A 344 -2.72 -16.31 12.26
N GLY A 345 -1.41 -16.09 12.14
CA GLY A 345 -0.58 -15.52 13.20
C GLY A 345 0.83 -16.11 13.23
N GLY A 346 1.69 -15.51 14.01
CA GLY A 346 3.12 -15.80 13.96
C GLY A 346 3.88 -14.51 14.16
N ILE A 347 5.16 -14.54 13.85
CA ILE A 347 5.96 -13.34 13.58
C ILE A 347 6.48 -13.52 12.17
N ASP A 348 5.91 -12.76 11.25
CA ASP A 348 5.99 -13.03 9.82
C ASP A 348 6.82 -11.96 9.09
N THR A 349 7.36 -12.31 7.94
CA THR A 349 8.29 -11.43 7.19
C THR A 349 7.90 -11.34 5.73
N LEU A 350 7.83 -10.12 5.20
CA LEU A 350 7.84 -9.85 3.76
C LEU A 350 9.27 -9.56 3.29
N ASP A 351 9.86 -10.50 2.54
CA ASP A 351 11.26 -10.46 2.10
C ASP A 351 11.38 -10.10 0.61
N ALA A 352 11.88 -8.90 0.33
CA ALA A 352 12.18 -8.38 -1.00
C ALA A 352 13.70 -8.30 -1.30
N SER A 353 14.54 -8.92 -0.47
CA SER A 353 16.01 -8.75 -0.40
C SER A 353 16.80 -8.89 -1.68
N LEU A 354 16.36 -9.72 -2.64
CA LEU A 354 17.11 -9.95 -3.88
C LEU A 354 16.69 -9.03 -5.04
N TYR A 355 15.80 -8.07 -4.80
CA TYR A 355 15.50 -7.04 -5.79
C TYR A 355 16.51 -5.90 -5.76
N ALA A 356 16.90 -5.42 -6.95
CA ALA A 356 17.84 -4.32 -7.10
C ALA A 356 17.18 -2.97 -7.45
N MET A 357 15.85 -2.93 -7.44
CA MET A 357 15.06 -1.75 -7.77
C MET A 357 14.31 -1.30 -6.54
N SER A 358 13.95 -0.03 -6.47
CA SER A 358 13.13 0.51 -5.39
C SER A 358 11.82 -0.25 -5.21
N GLN A 359 11.54 -0.63 -3.98
CA GLN A 359 10.33 -1.27 -3.48
C GLN A 359 9.51 -0.27 -2.66
N THR A 360 8.23 -0.57 -2.51
CA THR A 360 7.39 0.03 -1.46
C THR A 360 6.79 -1.11 -0.67
N LEU A 361 7.24 -1.32 0.56
CA LEU A 361 6.76 -2.35 1.48
C LEU A 361 5.86 -1.68 2.51
N ASP A 362 4.57 -1.95 2.45
CA ASP A 362 3.55 -1.46 3.38
C ASP A 362 2.99 -2.67 4.12
N LEU A 363 3.27 -2.74 5.43
CA LEU A 363 2.87 -3.83 6.31
C LEU A 363 1.48 -3.63 6.93
N SER A 364 0.72 -2.60 6.53
CA SER A 364 -0.62 -2.37 7.04
C SER A 364 -1.60 -3.47 6.62
N SER A 365 -2.43 -3.92 7.55
CA SER A 365 -3.53 -4.85 7.25
C SER A 365 -4.50 -4.21 6.26
N GLY A 366 -4.76 -4.86 5.14
CA GLY A 366 -5.52 -4.30 4.02
C GLY A 366 -4.72 -3.42 3.07
N GLY A 367 -3.43 -3.22 3.34
CA GLY A 367 -2.48 -2.49 2.52
C GLY A 367 -1.97 -3.28 1.32
N PHE A 368 -1.22 -2.59 0.46
CA PHE A 368 -0.59 -3.17 -0.72
C PHE A 368 0.85 -2.67 -0.85
N SER A 369 1.77 -3.61 -0.97
CA SER A 369 3.17 -3.36 -1.30
C SER A 369 3.40 -3.41 -2.82
N SER A 370 4.30 -2.55 -3.30
CA SER A 370 4.79 -2.50 -4.68
C SER A 370 6.16 -3.15 -4.76
N VAL A 371 6.23 -4.35 -5.34
CA VAL A 371 7.39 -5.22 -5.29
C VAL A 371 7.83 -5.61 -6.70
N GLY A 372 9.15 -5.65 -6.94
CA GLY A 372 9.74 -6.06 -8.22
C GLY A 372 9.39 -5.14 -9.40
N GLY A 373 9.07 -3.87 -9.13
CA GLY A 373 8.70 -2.88 -10.16
C GLY A 373 7.23 -2.91 -10.57
N TYR A 374 6.38 -3.62 -9.83
CA TYR A 374 4.94 -3.65 -10.05
C TYR A 374 4.23 -2.91 -8.94
N GLN A 375 3.13 -2.23 -9.28
CA GLN A 375 2.39 -1.40 -8.33
C GLN A 375 1.38 -2.24 -7.56
N GLY A 376 1.52 -2.23 -6.24
CA GLY A 376 0.57 -2.81 -5.29
C GLY A 376 0.27 -4.29 -5.50
N ASN A 377 1.22 -5.07 -6.02
CA ASN A 377 1.07 -6.46 -6.40
C ASN A 377 1.02 -7.43 -5.22
N ILE A 378 1.51 -7.03 -4.06
CA ILE A 378 1.46 -7.85 -2.84
C ILE A 378 0.48 -7.21 -1.87
N GLY A 379 -0.69 -7.83 -1.68
CA GLY A 379 -1.68 -7.40 -0.70
C GLY A 379 -1.50 -8.09 0.65
N ILE A 380 -1.97 -7.48 1.73
CA ILE A 380 -2.08 -8.12 3.06
C ILE A 380 -3.55 -8.16 3.45
N SER A 381 -4.11 -9.35 3.70
CA SER A 381 -5.54 -9.50 4.05
C SER A 381 -5.91 -8.68 5.29
N LEU A 382 -7.17 -8.24 5.40
CA LEU A 382 -7.67 -7.36 6.47
C LEU A 382 -7.44 -7.88 7.90
N THR A 383 -7.27 -9.19 8.07
CA THR A 383 -7.08 -9.84 9.38
C THR A 383 -5.67 -10.35 9.59
N THR A 384 -4.79 -10.17 8.60
CA THR A 384 -3.39 -10.59 8.66
C THR A 384 -2.57 -9.46 9.26
N VAL A 385 -1.63 -9.79 10.13
CA VAL A 385 -0.55 -8.91 10.56
C VAL A 385 0.75 -9.50 10.03
N ILE A 386 1.61 -8.66 9.47
CA ILE A 386 2.98 -9.02 9.07
C ILE A 386 3.90 -8.09 9.83
N GLU A 387 4.77 -8.63 10.68
CA GLU A 387 5.55 -7.84 11.62
C GLU A 387 6.88 -7.34 11.02
N ASN A 388 7.39 -8.00 9.98
CA ASN A 388 8.76 -7.74 9.52
C ASN A 388 8.83 -7.51 8.02
N ALA A 389 9.81 -6.71 7.61
CA ALA A 389 10.12 -6.47 6.21
C ALA A 389 11.63 -6.41 5.96
N VAL A 390 12.04 -6.91 4.79
CA VAL A 390 13.41 -6.79 4.29
C VAL A 390 13.35 -6.14 2.91
N GLY A 391 13.91 -4.94 2.80
CA GLY A 391 14.18 -4.26 1.53
C GLY A 391 15.29 -4.95 0.72
N GLY A 392 15.47 -4.50 -0.52
CA GLY A 392 16.46 -4.95 -1.47
C GLY A 392 17.66 -4.00 -1.58
N SER A 393 18.29 -3.96 -2.75
CA SER A 393 19.46 -3.09 -3.01
C SER A 393 19.11 -1.77 -3.72
N GLY A 394 17.83 -1.39 -3.72
CA GLY A 394 17.35 -0.15 -4.30
C GLY A 394 16.88 0.79 -3.19
N ASN A 395 16.60 2.05 -3.53
CA ASN A 395 16.08 3.01 -2.56
C ASN A 395 14.63 2.65 -2.22
N ASP A 396 14.42 1.99 -1.11
CA ASP A 396 13.16 1.39 -0.72
C ASP A 396 12.38 2.29 0.23
N SER A 397 11.06 2.09 0.26
CA SER A 397 10.18 2.70 1.25
C SER A 397 9.52 1.59 2.03
N ILE A 398 9.79 1.51 3.33
CA ILE A 398 9.28 0.47 4.22
C ILE A 398 8.46 1.13 5.32
N ILE A 399 7.19 0.76 5.43
CA ILE A 399 6.26 1.24 6.43
C ILE A 399 5.80 0.05 7.27
N GLY A 400 6.04 0.14 8.57
CA GLY A 400 5.61 -0.81 9.59
C GLY A 400 4.09 -0.81 9.81
N ASN A 401 3.68 -1.22 11.00
CA ASN A 401 2.28 -1.20 11.42
C ASN A 401 2.15 -0.90 12.92
N VAL A 402 1.11 -1.42 13.56
CA VAL A 402 0.82 -1.11 14.98
C VAL A 402 1.43 -2.11 15.97
N SER A 403 2.22 -3.06 15.46
CA SER A 403 2.86 -4.12 16.23
C SER A 403 4.36 -3.86 16.23
N ASP A 404 5.07 -4.41 17.21
CA ASP A 404 6.53 -4.44 17.22
C ASP A 404 7.07 -5.05 15.91
N ASN A 405 7.86 -4.29 15.17
CA ASN A 405 8.38 -4.64 13.86
C ASN A 405 9.89 -4.82 13.84
N VAL A 406 10.36 -5.67 12.93
CA VAL A 406 11.79 -5.72 12.56
C VAL A 406 11.93 -5.37 11.08
N LEU A 407 12.55 -4.22 10.82
CA LEU A 407 12.61 -3.59 9.50
C LEU A 407 14.06 -3.41 9.07
N TRP A 408 14.39 -3.88 7.87
CA TRP A 408 15.72 -3.74 7.27
C TRP A 408 15.62 -3.03 5.92
N GLY A 409 16.22 -1.84 5.79
CA GLY A 409 16.32 -1.10 4.52
C GLY A 409 17.18 -1.86 3.49
N ALA A 410 18.37 -2.26 3.95
CA ALA A 410 19.39 -3.02 3.22
C ALA A 410 20.36 -2.12 2.42
N ASP A 411 20.47 -2.26 1.10
CA ASP A 411 21.39 -1.42 0.32
C ASP A 411 20.53 -0.36 -0.41
N GLY A 412 20.95 0.90 -0.44
CA GLY A 412 20.16 1.96 -1.07
C GLY A 412 19.91 3.10 -0.09
N ASN A 413 19.41 4.23 -0.60
CA ASN A 413 19.00 5.32 0.28
C ASN A 413 17.52 5.12 0.61
N ASP A 414 17.27 4.53 1.77
CA ASP A 414 15.96 4.02 2.15
C ASP A 414 15.17 5.01 3.00
N TYR A 415 13.85 4.86 2.96
CA TYR A 415 12.93 5.48 3.91
C TYR A 415 12.26 4.38 4.72
N VAL A 416 12.47 4.36 6.03
CA VAL A 416 11.89 3.34 6.92
C VAL A 416 11.15 4.03 8.07
N SER A 417 9.92 3.59 8.35
CA SER A 417 9.07 4.12 9.43
C SER A 417 8.41 2.95 10.18
N GLY A 418 8.61 2.90 11.50
CA GLY A 418 8.07 1.86 12.39
C GLY A 418 6.58 2.00 12.67
N LEU A 419 6.09 3.25 12.73
CA LEU A 419 4.75 3.66 13.16
C LEU A 419 4.48 3.48 14.66
N ASN A 420 3.92 2.35 15.09
CA ASN A 420 3.55 2.15 16.48
C ASN A 420 4.07 0.79 16.91
N GLY A 421 4.62 0.67 18.11
CA GLY A 421 5.18 -0.59 18.58
C GLY A 421 6.53 -0.34 19.21
N ASN A 422 7.25 -1.36 19.64
CA ASN A 422 8.67 -1.21 19.95
C ASN A 422 9.46 -1.85 18.82
N ASP A 423 9.95 -1.02 17.92
CA ASP A 423 10.48 -1.41 16.64
C ASP A 423 12.00 -1.58 16.68
N SER A 424 12.49 -2.52 15.89
CA SER A 424 13.91 -2.72 15.64
C SER A 424 14.19 -2.44 14.18
N ILE A 425 14.78 -1.28 13.91
CA ILE A 425 14.95 -0.75 12.56
C ILE A 425 16.43 -0.59 12.23
N ASN A 426 16.82 -0.99 11.02
CA ASN A 426 18.18 -0.83 10.52
C ASN A 426 18.18 -0.39 9.05
N GLY A 427 18.66 0.83 8.77
CA GLY A 427 18.83 1.36 7.41
C GLY A 427 19.81 0.52 6.59
N ASN A 428 20.93 0.16 7.23
CA ASN A 428 22.06 -0.62 6.72
C ASN A 428 23.04 0.17 5.85
N VAL A 429 22.90 0.21 4.53
CA VAL A 429 23.91 0.81 3.64
C VAL A 429 23.26 1.79 2.68
N GLY A 430 23.67 3.04 2.79
CA GLY A 430 23.18 4.16 1.99
C GLY A 430 22.92 5.33 2.91
N ASN A 431 22.40 6.42 2.34
CA ASN A 431 22.02 7.57 3.15
C ASN A 431 20.53 7.46 3.45
N ASP A 432 20.21 6.91 4.61
CA ASP A 432 18.87 6.48 4.98
C ASP A 432 18.12 7.57 5.76
N THR A 433 16.80 7.51 5.71
CA THR A 433 15.92 8.27 6.60
C THR A 433 15.07 7.28 7.39
N VAL A 434 15.28 7.24 8.70
CA VAL A 434 14.73 6.20 9.55
C VAL A 434 13.96 6.83 10.71
N HIS A 435 12.70 6.41 10.88
CA HIS A 435 11.80 6.85 11.94
C HIS A 435 11.42 5.66 12.83
N GLY A 436 11.70 5.75 14.14
CA GLY A 436 11.12 4.87 15.16
C GLY A 436 9.61 5.07 15.28
N ASP A 437 9.17 6.33 15.19
CA ASP A 437 7.80 6.78 15.42
C ASP A 437 7.38 6.61 16.89
N ALA A 438 6.30 5.89 17.21
CA ALA A 438 5.78 5.80 18.57
C ALA A 438 6.15 4.46 19.22
N GLY A 439 7.03 4.48 20.22
CA GLY A 439 7.61 3.25 20.71
C GLY A 439 8.73 3.42 21.71
N ALA A 440 9.29 2.32 22.18
CA ALA A 440 10.63 2.33 22.76
C ALA A 440 11.52 1.57 21.78
N ASP A 441 12.12 2.30 20.86
CA ASP A 441 12.66 1.73 19.63
C ASP A 441 14.17 1.51 19.71
N VAL A 442 14.64 0.66 18.79
CA VAL A 442 16.05 0.47 18.46
C VAL A 442 16.23 0.84 17.01
N VAL A 443 16.91 1.95 16.75
CA VAL A 443 17.10 2.48 15.40
C VAL A 443 18.57 2.60 15.08
N LEU A 444 19.00 1.95 14.00
CA LEU A 444 20.36 1.99 13.48
C LEU A 444 20.32 2.61 12.07
N GLY A 445 21.01 3.74 11.85
CA GLY A 445 21.23 4.33 10.53
C GLY A 445 22.00 3.36 9.64
N GLY A 446 23.29 3.16 9.97
CA GLY A 446 24.10 2.12 9.36
C GLY A 446 25.37 2.68 8.73
N LYS A 447 25.47 2.66 7.41
CA LYS A 447 26.63 3.18 6.68
C LYS A 447 26.16 4.17 5.62
N GLY A 448 26.59 5.40 5.74
CA GLY A 448 26.23 6.51 4.88
C GLY A 448 25.91 7.71 5.76
N ASP A 449 25.59 8.85 5.16
CA ASP A 449 25.18 10.01 5.96
C ASP A 449 23.66 9.89 6.21
N ASP A 450 23.30 9.38 7.39
CA ASP A 450 21.93 8.98 7.76
C ASP A 450 21.17 10.08 8.52
N VAL A 451 19.84 10.03 8.46
CA VAL A 451 18.95 10.80 9.31
C VAL A 451 18.07 9.85 10.13
N VAL A 452 18.27 9.85 11.43
CA VAL A 452 17.58 8.98 12.38
C VAL A 452 16.68 9.80 13.29
N PHE A 453 15.43 9.38 13.43
CA PHE A 453 14.45 9.95 14.35
C PHE A 453 13.97 8.85 15.30
N GLY A 454 14.09 9.09 16.61
CA GLY A 454 13.41 8.29 17.64
C GLY A 454 11.92 8.60 17.71
N ASP A 455 11.57 9.89 17.61
CA ASP A 455 10.21 10.44 17.61
C ASP A 455 9.53 10.39 19.00
N GLU A 456 8.58 9.49 19.29
CA GLU A 456 7.86 9.42 20.58
C GLU A 456 8.23 8.17 21.37
N GLY A 457 8.75 8.35 22.59
CA GLY A 457 8.90 7.33 23.62
C GLY A 457 10.35 7.19 24.10
N ASP A 458 10.61 6.28 25.05
CA ASP A 458 11.94 6.16 25.68
C ASP A 458 12.83 5.25 24.83
N ASP A 459 13.57 5.81 23.87
CA ASP A 459 14.33 5.02 22.90
C ASP A 459 15.63 4.49 23.47
N VAL A 460 15.77 3.16 23.40
CA VAL A 460 16.83 2.47 24.13
C VAL A 460 18.16 2.47 23.39
N GLN A 461 18.16 2.70 22.07
CA GLN A 461 19.36 2.78 21.21
C GLN A 461 19.04 3.47 19.87
N LEU A 462 19.44 4.74 19.71
CA LEU A 462 19.42 5.48 18.44
C LEU A 462 20.85 5.71 17.97
N HIS A 463 21.26 5.08 16.87
CA HIS A 463 22.65 5.11 16.39
C HIS A 463 22.74 5.63 14.95
N GLY A 464 23.58 6.64 14.69
CA GLY A 464 24.00 7.00 13.33
C GLY A 464 24.85 5.90 12.68
N ASN A 465 25.84 5.42 13.42
CA ASN A 465 26.85 4.42 13.07
C ASN A 465 28.03 4.94 12.22
N VAL A 466 28.00 4.92 10.90
CA VAL A 466 29.16 5.28 10.06
C VAL A 466 28.75 6.29 9.00
N GLY A 467 29.20 7.53 9.17
CA GLY A 467 28.96 8.63 8.24
C GLY A 467 28.77 9.92 9.01
N ASN A 468 28.45 11.02 8.33
CA ASN A 468 28.12 12.27 9.04
C ASN A 468 26.62 12.31 9.29
N ASP A 469 26.22 11.72 10.40
CA ASP A 469 24.84 11.40 10.69
C ASP A 469 24.13 12.56 11.39
N THR A 470 22.81 12.54 11.32
CA THR A 470 21.95 13.42 12.11
C THR A 470 20.93 12.58 12.86
N VAL A 471 20.99 12.59 14.19
CA VAL A 471 20.12 11.80 15.07
C VAL A 471 19.28 12.73 15.95
N TYR A 472 17.97 12.53 15.94
CA TYR A 472 16.99 13.20 16.80
C TYR A 472 16.39 12.16 17.75
N GLY A 473 16.46 12.40 19.06
CA GLY A 473 15.80 11.60 20.09
C GLY A 473 14.30 11.79 20.02
N GLY A 474 13.85 13.00 20.29
CA GLY A 474 12.44 13.36 20.19
C GLY A 474 11.85 13.55 21.58
N ALA A 475 10.73 12.91 21.86
CA ALA A 475 10.06 13.00 23.15
C ALA A 475 10.27 11.72 23.95
N GLY A 476 11.03 11.77 25.03
CA GLY A 476 11.32 10.60 25.85
C GLY A 476 12.69 10.71 26.49
N SER A 477 13.09 9.70 27.26
CA SER A 477 14.45 9.61 27.77
C SER A 477 15.27 8.70 26.87
N ASP A 478 16.06 9.31 25.98
CA ASP A 478 16.65 8.60 24.85
C ASP A 478 18.13 8.27 25.03
N MET A 479 18.60 7.22 24.36
CA MET A 479 20.01 6.85 24.28
C MET A 479 20.54 7.02 22.86
N ILE A 480 21.30 8.08 22.63
CA ILE A 480 21.73 8.56 21.31
C ILE A 480 23.25 8.40 21.14
N TYR A 481 23.64 7.83 20.00
CA TYR A 481 25.03 7.56 19.63
C TYR A 481 25.30 8.02 18.19
N GLY A 482 26.32 8.87 18.00
CA GLY A 482 26.76 9.32 16.67
C GLY A 482 27.45 8.20 15.92
N GLY A 483 28.62 7.79 16.40
CA GLY A 483 29.33 6.62 15.89
C GLY A 483 30.70 7.00 15.33
N GLN A 484 30.87 6.96 14.02
CA GLN A 484 32.10 7.34 13.33
C GLN A 484 31.83 8.50 12.40
N ASP A 485 32.82 9.39 12.29
CA ASP A 485 32.76 10.63 11.50
C ASP A 485 31.97 11.73 12.24
N ASN A 486 31.61 12.86 11.59
CA ASN A 486 31.18 14.05 12.34
C ASN A 486 29.66 14.16 12.39
N ASP A 487 29.11 13.94 13.56
CA ASP A 487 27.68 13.75 13.75
C ASP A 487 26.99 14.97 14.36
N ARG A 488 25.66 15.02 14.19
CA ARG A 488 24.77 15.97 14.86
C ARG A 488 23.75 15.22 15.67
N LEU A 489 23.78 15.38 16.99
CA LEU A 489 22.90 14.69 17.91
C LEU A 489 22.00 15.71 18.64
N TYR A 490 20.70 15.43 18.65
CA TYR A 490 19.68 16.24 19.32
C TYR A 490 18.86 15.34 20.24
N GLY A 491 18.92 15.54 21.56
CA GLY A 491 18.07 14.82 22.52
C GLY A 491 16.61 15.28 22.44
N GLU A 492 16.41 16.58 22.28
CA GLU A 492 15.13 17.27 22.26
C GLU A 492 14.44 17.29 23.63
N ALA A 493 13.43 16.48 23.91
CA ALA A 493 12.61 16.58 25.11
C ALA A 493 12.71 15.34 25.98
N GLY A 494 13.25 15.48 27.20
CA GLY A 494 13.37 14.42 28.19
C GLY A 494 14.78 14.39 28.78
N ASN A 495 15.13 13.32 29.49
CA ASN A 495 16.48 13.23 30.07
C ASN A 495 17.31 12.28 29.23
N ASP A 496 18.18 12.84 28.41
CA ASP A 496 18.80 12.08 27.34
C ASP A 496 20.24 11.70 27.67
N TYR A 497 20.70 10.63 27.04
CA TYR A 497 22.10 10.24 26.98
C TYR A 497 22.61 10.45 25.57
N LEU A 498 23.64 11.27 25.39
CA LEU A 498 24.24 11.56 24.09
C LEU A 498 25.73 11.22 24.11
N SER A 499 26.19 10.41 23.15
CA SER A 499 27.61 10.15 22.88
C SER A 499 27.90 10.39 21.40
N GLY A 500 28.82 11.32 21.08
CA GLY A 500 29.30 11.48 19.70
C GLY A 500 30.12 10.28 19.21
N ASP A 501 30.70 9.52 20.14
CA ASP A 501 31.73 8.54 19.83
C ASP A 501 32.87 9.18 19.01
N LYS A 502 33.30 8.59 17.89
CA LYS A 502 34.47 9.06 17.15
C LYS A 502 34.08 10.06 16.08
N GLY A 503 34.18 11.33 16.40
CA GLY A 503 33.98 12.37 15.40
C GLY A 503 34.60 13.66 15.81
N ASN A 504 34.25 14.74 15.15
CA ASN A 504 34.17 16.04 15.81
C ASN A 504 32.69 16.40 15.83
N ASP A 505 32.03 16.07 16.92
CA ASP A 505 30.57 15.96 16.96
C ASP A 505 29.92 17.24 17.49
N THR A 506 28.66 17.45 17.12
CA THR A 506 27.83 18.52 17.69
C THR A 506 26.63 17.93 18.42
N LEU A 507 26.58 18.13 19.73
CA LEU A 507 25.56 17.56 20.61
C LEU A 507 24.69 18.68 21.19
N THR A 508 23.37 18.48 21.20
CA THR A 508 22.38 19.33 21.88
C THR A 508 21.47 18.41 22.68
N GLY A 509 21.41 18.57 24.01
CA GLY A 509 20.52 17.79 24.87
C GLY A 509 19.09 18.28 24.67
N GLY A 510 18.70 19.32 25.38
CA GLY A 510 17.48 20.07 25.10
C GLY A 510 16.73 20.39 26.38
N ASP A 511 15.46 19.99 26.44
CA ASP A 511 14.62 20.13 27.62
C ASP A 511 14.77 18.90 28.53
N GLY A 512 15.56 19.01 29.60
CA GLY A 512 15.60 18.00 30.66
C GLY A 512 16.96 17.95 31.32
N ALA A 513 17.27 16.88 32.04
CA ALA A 513 18.55 16.70 32.72
C ALA A 513 19.42 15.72 31.93
N ASP A 514 20.20 16.24 31.00
CA ASP A 514 20.89 15.42 30.00
C ASP A 514 22.28 14.95 30.44
N ARG A 515 22.77 13.88 29.82
CA ARG A 515 24.13 13.37 30.00
C ARG A 515 24.87 13.33 28.68
N PHE A 516 25.90 14.15 28.59
CA PHE A 516 26.83 14.18 27.47
C PHE A 516 28.03 13.30 27.80
N HIS A 517 28.11 12.13 27.18
CA HIS A 517 29.19 11.17 27.39
C HIS A 517 30.37 11.45 26.48
N PHE A 518 31.58 11.41 27.06
CA PHE A 518 32.82 11.55 26.31
C PHE A 518 33.85 10.51 26.75
N SER A 519 34.55 10.00 25.75
CA SER A 519 35.71 9.11 25.90
C SER A 519 36.98 9.79 25.39
N ALA A 520 38.16 9.32 25.81
CA ALA A 520 39.44 9.83 25.32
C ALA A 520 39.81 9.20 23.97
N ASN A 521 39.05 9.51 22.93
CA ASN A 521 39.10 8.88 21.60
C ASN A 521 39.76 9.76 20.52
N GLY A 522 40.15 10.98 20.85
CA GLY A 522 40.81 11.93 19.94
C GLY A 522 39.86 12.88 19.20
N SER A 523 38.62 13.00 19.66
CA SER A 523 37.54 13.81 19.09
C SER A 523 37.47 15.21 19.69
N ASP A 524 37.31 16.23 18.82
CA ASP A 524 37.05 17.61 19.23
C ASP A 524 35.54 17.91 19.13
N ASP A 525 34.83 17.77 20.25
CA ASP A 525 33.36 17.84 20.28
C ASP A 525 32.83 19.19 20.77
N ARG A 526 31.61 19.50 20.37
CA ARG A 526 30.88 20.72 20.74
C ARG A 526 29.52 20.38 21.32
N VAL A 527 29.26 20.88 22.53
CA VAL A 527 27.94 20.84 23.15
C VAL A 527 27.29 22.22 23.07
N ILE A 528 26.08 22.26 22.53
CA ILE A 528 25.25 23.48 22.42
C ILE A 528 24.11 23.37 23.42
N GLY A 529 23.82 24.46 24.14
CA GLY A 529 22.66 24.54 25.03
C GLY A 529 22.82 23.93 26.42
N PHE A 530 24.02 23.46 26.79
CA PHE A 530 24.27 22.85 28.10
C PHE A 530 23.84 23.75 29.27
N SER A 531 23.05 23.18 30.18
CA SER A 531 22.37 23.87 31.26
C SER A 531 22.45 23.10 32.60
N ALA A 532 23.47 23.42 33.39
CA ALA A 532 23.60 22.89 34.75
C ALA A 532 22.39 23.22 35.66
N SER A 533 21.56 24.21 35.30
CA SER A 533 20.32 24.52 36.00
C SER A 533 19.17 23.58 35.66
N GLN A 534 19.16 22.98 34.46
CA GLN A 534 18.19 21.96 34.07
C GLN A 534 18.61 20.58 34.57
N GLY A 535 19.91 20.37 34.82
CA GLY A 535 20.45 19.17 35.45
C GLY A 535 21.53 18.50 34.63
N ASP A 536 21.92 19.10 33.51
CA ASP A 536 22.87 18.54 32.56
C ASP A 536 24.21 18.20 33.21
N GLN A 537 24.77 17.08 32.75
CA GLN A 537 26.04 16.57 33.22
C GLN A 537 26.92 16.15 32.04
N VAL A 538 28.21 16.44 32.16
CA VAL A 538 29.25 15.81 31.36
C VAL A 538 29.65 14.51 32.05
N LEU A 539 29.49 13.38 31.37
CA LEU A 539 29.88 12.05 31.82
C LEU A 539 31.20 11.65 31.16
N LEU A 540 32.24 11.45 31.96
CA LEU A 540 33.55 11.01 31.48
C LEU A 540 33.81 9.55 31.85
N ASP A 541 34.45 8.79 30.96
CA ASP A 541 34.92 7.44 31.29
C ASP A 541 35.91 7.44 32.46
N ALA A 542 35.87 6.35 33.25
CA ALA A 542 36.82 6.13 34.33
C ALA A 542 38.28 6.24 33.87
N GLY A 543 39.04 7.12 34.53
CA GLY A 543 40.47 7.30 34.30
C GLY A 543 40.83 8.43 33.32
N ILE A 544 39.85 9.09 32.71
CA ILE A 544 40.10 10.31 31.92
C ILE A 544 40.61 11.42 32.86
N THR A 545 41.79 11.94 32.54
CA THR A 545 42.30 13.18 33.15
C THR A 545 41.90 14.36 32.28
N TYR A 546 41.40 15.44 32.88
CA TYR A 546 40.99 16.64 32.15
C TYR A 546 41.44 17.92 32.87
N SER A 547 41.45 19.03 32.13
CA SER A 547 41.47 20.38 32.67
C SER A 547 40.34 21.19 32.06
N ALA A 548 39.70 22.06 32.85
CA ALA A 548 38.65 22.96 32.38
C ALA A 548 39.16 24.40 32.38
N ALA A 549 38.96 25.12 31.28
CA ALA A 549 39.37 26.52 31.13
C ALA A 549 38.28 27.33 30.42
N GLN A 550 38.18 28.61 30.76
CA GLN A 550 37.35 29.56 30.02
C GLN A 550 38.06 29.98 28.73
N SER A 551 37.37 29.91 27.59
CA SER A 551 37.82 30.46 26.31
C SER A 551 36.74 31.35 25.71
N GLY A 552 36.94 32.67 25.73
CA GLY A 552 35.88 33.60 25.32
C GLY A 552 34.64 33.44 26.21
N VAL A 553 33.49 33.14 25.60
CA VAL A 553 32.23 32.86 26.31
C VAL A 553 32.02 31.37 26.61
N ASP A 554 32.92 30.51 26.11
CA ASP A 554 32.78 29.05 26.17
C ASP A 554 33.61 28.45 27.32
N THR A 555 33.19 27.29 27.81
CA THR A 555 34.00 26.43 28.67
C THR A 555 34.63 25.34 27.83
N VAL A 556 35.94 25.18 27.91
CA VAL A 556 36.69 24.17 27.16
C VAL A 556 37.28 23.16 28.14
N LEU A 557 36.92 21.90 27.96
CA LEU A 557 37.60 20.76 28.55
C LEU A 557 38.75 20.35 27.62
N THR A 558 39.92 20.12 28.19
CA THR A 558 41.06 19.52 27.49
C THR A 558 41.41 18.22 28.19
N PHE A 559 41.29 17.11 27.47
CA PHE A 559 41.63 15.78 27.97
C PHE A 559 43.14 15.55 27.92
N GLY A 560 43.63 14.60 28.72
CA GLY A 560 45.06 14.32 28.87
C GLY A 560 45.74 13.88 27.56
N SER A 561 44.96 13.37 26.61
CA SER A 561 45.35 12.96 25.27
C SER A 561 45.43 14.12 24.26
N GLY A 562 44.89 15.30 24.61
CA GLY A 562 45.05 16.55 23.87
C GLY A 562 43.79 17.06 23.16
N GLU A 563 42.75 16.25 23.08
CA GLU A 563 41.45 16.57 22.49
C GLU A 563 40.59 17.47 23.39
N HIS A 564 39.57 18.07 22.78
CA HIS A 564 38.78 19.14 23.38
C HIS A 564 37.28 18.86 23.37
N VAL A 565 36.60 19.23 24.46
CA VAL A 565 35.13 19.38 24.45
C VAL A 565 34.79 20.83 24.75
N VAL A 566 34.02 21.45 23.86
CA VAL A 566 33.58 22.85 23.99
C VAL A 566 32.12 22.89 24.43
N LEU A 567 31.86 23.42 25.63
CA LEU A 567 30.51 23.81 26.04
C LEU A 567 30.26 25.25 25.55
N GLU A 568 29.54 25.37 24.44
CA GLU A 568 29.30 26.65 23.78
C GLU A 568 28.43 27.58 24.63
N GLY A 569 28.90 28.82 24.81
CA GLY A 569 28.17 29.86 25.53
C GLY A 569 28.06 29.63 27.04
N VAL A 570 28.70 28.59 27.58
CA VAL A 570 28.65 28.25 29.00
C VAL A 570 29.85 28.85 29.72
N ALA A 571 29.58 29.72 30.70
CA ALA A 571 30.62 30.28 31.56
C ALA A 571 31.10 29.24 32.59
N LEU A 572 32.41 29.05 32.74
CA LEU A 572 32.98 28.11 33.72
C LEU A 572 32.56 28.46 35.15
N SER A 573 32.32 29.75 35.42
CA SER A 573 31.85 30.23 36.72
C SER A 573 30.38 29.91 37.03
N SER A 574 29.55 29.56 36.03
CA SER A 574 28.16 29.17 36.25
C SER A 574 27.99 27.67 36.55
N LEU A 575 29.04 26.87 36.38
CA LEU A 575 29.01 25.43 36.60
C LEU A 575 29.11 25.11 38.11
N GLN A 576 28.11 24.39 38.63
CA GLN A 576 28.02 23.98 40.04
C GLN A 576 28.69 22.61 40.27
N ALA A 577 28.95 22.23 41.53
CA ALA A 577 29.49 20.90 41.82
C ALA A 577 28.59 19.76 41.27
N GLY A 578 29.20 18.76 40.63
CA GLY A 578 28.47 17.61 40.05
C GLY A 578 28.07 17.75 38.58
N TRP A 579 28.45 18.84 37.92
CA TRP A 579 28.29 19.01 36.46
C TRP A 579 29.21 18.08 35.64
N ILE A 580 30.29 17.57 36.25
CA ILE A 580 31.07 16.46 35.72
C ILE A 580 30.87 15.27 36.64
N VAL A 581 30.57 14.12 36.04
CA VAL A 581 30.46 12.82 36.69
C VAL A 581 31.35 11.82 35.96
N PHE A 582 31.72 10.74 36.65
CA PHE A 582 32.52 9.66 36.08
C PHE A 582 31.68 8.38 36.04
N GLY A 583 31.70 7.70 34.89
CA GLY A 583 31.04 6.43 34.63
C GLY A 583 31.91 5.23 34.93
#